data_AF-A0A4Q2ASW9-F1
#
_entry.id   AF-A0A4Q2ASW9-F1
#
_cell.length_a   1.000
_cell.length_b   1.000
_cell.length_c   1.000
_cell.angle_alpha   90.00
_cell.angle_beta   90.00
_cell.angle_gamma   90.00
#
_symmetry.space_group_name_H-M   'P 1'
#
loop_
_entity.id
_entity.type
_entity.pdbx_description
1 polymer ?
#
loop_
_entity_poly.entity_id
_entity_poly.type
_entity_poly.pdbx_seq_one_letter_code
_entity_poly.pdbx_strand_id
1 'polypeptide(L)'
;MPSLATRVACLALFAASAGVHAAPVDHAGRGIVHFASQSGCPFASAAATECNRVALDASDVHASIDTDAHAIVFSSDANRRTKDVLGDVLLQGTGVDGDGRRVPLSVHVLLRRDGAKWDRDVYVHAPVRGKFTDVRIDPYRVRVKEGDGERDMLTPDETLALFAHPSLASRLARHLVKVSATDPKQPSADDITIALGVGGLTKSVARASFTSNAPHDADVDRALASGTWSIRFDALSDHIPVWVAQRELFLFGLDGSALVKDVRERGFRKNDRIEFGARDGNGYLRVNGHEEAFAGAAASAHAFMQESFVGLILGWRRDSAAAAAAATKSASVRGVPA
;
A
#
# COMPACT_ATOMS: atom_id res chain seq x y z
N MET A 1 67.06 20.74 30.48
CA MET A 1 65.86 21.58 30.47
C MET A 1 65.04 21.25 29.23
N PRO A 2 63.85 20.65 29.35
CA PRO A 2 62.77 20.82 28.38
C PRO A 2 61.57 21.53 29.02
N SER A 3 60.81 22.21 28.16
CA SER A 3 59.92 23.33 28.47
C SER A 3 58.50 22.93 28.87
N LEU A 4 57.86 23.83 29.62
CA LEU A 4 56.46 23.84 30.07
C LEU A 4 55.43 24.02 28.90
N ALA A 5 55.64 23.39 27.76
CA ALA A 5 54.78 23.54 26.58
C ALA A 5 53.87 22.31 26.34
N THR A 6 53.28 21.75 27.41
CA THR A 6 52.41 20.56 27.28
C THR A 6 51.21 20.57 28.23
N ARG A 7 50.56 21.73 28.44
CA ARG A 7 49.35 21.80 29.29
C ARG A 7 48.15 22.57 28.72
N VAL A 8 48.16 23.00 27.46
CA VAL A 8 46.98 23.66 26.86
C VAL A 8 46.80 23.21 25.41
N ALA A 9 46.29 21.99 25.20
CA ALA A 9 45.82 21.53 23.88
C ALA A 9 44.91 20.28 23.97
N CYS A 10 43.93 20.24 24.89
CA CYS A 10 42.95 19.14 24.93
C CYS A 10 41.51 19.61 25.21
N LEU A 11 41.13 20.83 24.80
CA LEU A 11 39.77 21.36 25.00
C LEU A 11 39.35 22.20 23.77
N ALA A 12 39.29 21.59 22.60
CA ALA A 12 38.68 22.21 21.40
C ALA A 12 38.28 21.20 20.30
N LEU A 13 37.84 20.00 20.66
CA LEU A 13 37.30 19.01 19.70
C LEU A 13 35.98 18.42 20.24
N PHE A 14 35.06 19.30 20.64
CA PHE A 14 33.65 18.97 20.88
C PHE A 14 32.79 20.11 20.35
N ALA A 15 32.82 20.32 19.04
CA ALA A 15 31.82 21.13 18.34
C ALA A 15 31.70 20.65 16.89
N ALA A 16 30.47 20.43 16.46
CA ALA A 16 30.05 20.04 15.11
C ALA A 16 30.13 18.55 14.74
N SER A 17 29.58 17.68 15.57
CA SER A 17 28.70 16.63 15.04
C SER A 17 27.31 17.22 14.85
N ALA A 18 27.18 18.16 13.90
CA ALA A 18 25.88 18.48 13.34
C ALA A 18 25.43 17.22 12.61
N GLY A 19 24.31 16.62 13.04
CA GLY A 19 23.72 15.50 12.33
C GLY A 19 23.55 15.91 10.87
N VAL A 20 24.17 15.17 9.96
CA VAL A 20 23.91 15.31 8.53
C VAL A 20 22.49 14.80 8.34
N HIS A 21 21.51 15.69 8.44
CA HIS A 21 20.17 15.39 7.95
C HIS A 21 20.28 15.22 6.45
N ALA A 22 19.80 14.09 5.93
CA ALA A 22 19.71 13.88 4.51
C ALA A 22 18.83 14.99 3.93
N ALA A 23 19.31 15.66 2.88
CA ALA A 23 18.51 16.68 2.22
C ALA A 23 17.23 16.04 1.64
N PRO A 24 16.12 16.79 1.55
CA PRO A 24 14.93 16.32 0.85
C PRO A 24 15.27 15.82 -0.56
N VAL A 25 14.68 14.70 -0.96
CA VAL A 25 14.83 14.14 -2.30
C VAL A 25 13.65 14.61 -3.15
N ASP A 26 13.95 15.31 -4.24
CA ASP A 26 12.96 15.83 -5.16
C ASP A 26 12.64 14.84 -6.29
N HIS A 27 11.36 14.64 -6.54
CA HIS A 27 10.81 13.82 -7.61
C HIS A 27 9.88 14.65 -8.48
N ALA A 28 9.92 14.43 -9.79
CA ALA A 28 9.17 15.20 -10.76
C ALA A 28 8.59 14.30 -11.85
N GLY A 29 7.41 14.69 -12.34
CA GLY A 29 6.72 13.99 -13.39
C GLY A 29 6.04 12.71 -12.92
N ARG A 30 5.36 12.05 -13.87
CA ARG A 30 4.55 10.87 -13.56
C ARG A 30 5.45 9.70 -13.16
N GLY A 31 5.17 9.09 -12.00
CA GLY A 31 5.97 7.99 -11.49
C GLY A 31 5.58 7.55 -10.09
N ILE A 32 6.22 6.50 -9.61
CA ILE A 32 6.01 5.94 -8.28
C ILE A 32 7.36 5.87 -7.59
N VAL A 33 7.39 6.34 -6.35
CA VAL A 33 8.57 6.31 -5.50
C VAL A 33 8.19 5.60 -4.21
N HIS A 34 8.88 4.52 -3.91
CA HIS A 34 8.84 3.88 -2.61
C HIS A 34 9.93 4.47 -1.71
N PHE A 35 9.66 4.50 -0.42
CA PHE A 35 10.62 4.92 0.60
C PHE A 35 10.40 4.12 1.88
N ALA A 36 11.43 4.13 2.73
CA ALA A 36 11.43 3.36 3.96
C ALA A 36 10.24 3.68 4.88
N SER A 37 9.68 2.64 5.49
CA SER A 37 8.81 2.73 6.65
C SER A 37 9.53 2.27 7.90
N GLN A 38 9.51 3.11 8.94
CA GLN A 38 10.06 2.77 10.27
C GLN A 38 9.04 2.02 11.13
N SER A 39 7.75 2.10 10.76
CA SER A 39 6.63 1.42 11.40
C SER A 39 6.41 -0.01 10.87
N GLY A 40 7.18 -0.41 9.86
CA GLY A 40 7.24 -1.76 9.30
C GLY A 40 6.33 -1.96 8.10
N CYS A 41 6.73 -2.89 7.23
CA CYS A 41 6.03 -3.20 6.00
C CYS A 41 5.10 -4.42 6.14
N PRO A 42 3.88 -4.38 5.58
CA PRO A 42 2.99 -5.53 5.58
C PRO A 42 3.63 -6.74 4.89
N PHE A 43 3.51 -7.92 5.51
CA PHE A 43 3.90 -9.22 4.93
C PHE A 43 5.37 -9.36 4.50
N ALA A 44 6.20 -8.36 4.82
CA ALA A 44 7.58 -8.27 4.41
C ALA A 44 8.49 -9.12 5.31
N SER A 45 9.51 -9.70 4.70
CA SER A 45 10.70 -10.20 5.38
C SER A 45 11.39 -9.05 6.12
N ALA A 46 12.14 -9.37 7.17
CA ALA A 46 12.80 -8.38 8.03
C ALA A 46 13.75 -7.39 7.29
N ALA A 47 14.09 -7.67 6.02
CA ALA A 47 14.96 -6.83 5.19
C ALA A 47 14.19 -5.83 4.31
N ALA A 48 12.89 -6.02 4.06
CA ALA A 48 12.10 -5.14 3.21
C ALA A 48 11.54 -3.98 4.05
N THR A 49 12.11 -2.79 3.84
CA THR A 49 11.73 -1.56 4.55
C THR A 49 11.01 -0.57 3.64
N GLU A 50 11.12 -0.69 2.33
CA GLU A 50 10.60 0.26 1.34
C GLU A 50 9.14 -0.09 0.97
N CYS A 51 8.17 0.48 1.69
CA CYS A 51 6.74 0.22 1.45
C CYS A 51 5.82 1.43 1.70
N ASN A 52 6.35 2.53 2.25
CA ASN A 52 5.69 3.80 2.07
C ASN A 52 5.86 4.23 0.61
N ARG A 53 4.93 5.02 0.09
CA ARG A 53 4.94 5.36 -1.33
C ARG A 53 4.37 6.73 -1.61
N VAL A 54 5.02 7.45 -2.52
CA VAL A 54 4.48 8.61 -3.23
C VAL A 54 4.23 8.21 -4.68
N ALA A 55 2.99 8.37 -5.15
CA ALA A 55 2.64 8.28 -6.56
C ALA A 55 2.38 9.69 -7.12
N LEU A 56 2.95 9.99 -8.27
CA LEU A 56 2.76 11.23 -9.04
C LEU A 56 2.01 10.86 -10.32
N ASP A 57 0.78 11.37 -10.48
CA ASP A 57 -0.13 10.94 -11.54
C ASP A 57 0.00 11.78 -12.82
N ALA A 58 0.67 12.93 -12.75
CA ALA A 58 0.78 13.88 -13.85
C ALA A 58 2.22 14.40 -14.05
N SER A 59 2.52 14.81 -15.28
CA SER A 59 3.87 15.24 -15.69
C SER A 59 4.33 16.56 -15.05
N ASP A 60 3.39 17.41 -14.63
CA ASP A 60 3.64 18.71 -14.02
C ASP A 60 3.67 18.66 -12.48
N VAL A 61 3.57 17.48 -11.89
CA VAL A 61 3.56 17.31 -10.43
C VAL A 61 4.97 17.01 -9.94
N HIS A 62 5.29 17.60 -8.81
CA HIS A 62 6.53 17.42 -8.09
C HIS A 62 6.23 17.02 -6.64
N ALA A 63 7.08 16.18 -6.06
CA ALA A 63 7.08 15.90 -4.63
C ALA A 63 8.51 15.95 -4.08
N SER A 64 8.67 16.62 -2.95
CA SER A 64 9.90 16.60 -2.15
C SER A 64 9.67 15.70 -0.93
N ILE A 65 10.54 14.72 -0.71
CA ILE A 65 10.44 13.75 0.39
C ILE A 65 11.63 13.93 1.31
N ASP A 66 11.37 14.31 2.55
CA ASP A 66 12.35 14.37 3.63
C ASP A 66 12.01 13.30 4.67
N THR A 67 12.75 12.20 4.63
CA THR A 67 12.52 11.06 5.54
C THR A 67 12.97 11.34 6.96
N ASP A 68 13.95 12.23 7.16
CA ASP A 68 14.45 12.57 8.49
C ASP A 68 13.48 13.51 9.21
N ALA A 69 13.00 14.53 8.49
CA ALA A 69 12.02 15.48 9.01
C ALA A 69 10.57 14.96 8.95
N HIS A 70 10.35 13.77 8.39
CA HIS A 70 9.02 13.19 8.13
C HIS A 70 8.11 14.18 7.38
N ALA A 71 8.60 14.75 6.29
CA ALA A 71 7.88 15.76 5.52
C ALA A 71 7.78 15.37 4.05
N ILE A 72 6.58 15.50 3.48
CA ILE A 72 6.34 15.33 2.04
C ILE A 72 5.65 16.59 1.54
N VAL A 73 6.22 17.26 0.54
CA VAL A 73 5.68 18.50 -0.03
C VAL A 73 5.39 18.31 -1.51
N PHE A 74 4.12 18.47 -1.90
CA PHE A 74 3.70 18.44 -3.29
C PHE A 74 3.61 19.84 -3.90
N SER A 75 3.90 19.93 -5.19
CA SER A 75 3.58 21.11 -5.98
C SER A 75 3.20 20.73 -7.41
N SER A 76 2.43 21.60 -8.07
CA SER A 76 2.06 21.45 -9.48
C SER A 76 1.86 22.82 -10.12
N ASP A 77 1.58 22.88 -11.42
CA ASP A 77 1.18 24.12 -12.08
C ASP A 77 -0.12 24.67 -11.45
N ALA A 78 -0.11 25.96 -11.10
CA ALA A 78 -1.24 26.69 -10.53
C ALA A 78 -2.35 27.01 -11.53
N ASN A 79 -2.06 26.93 -12.82
CA ASN A 79 -3.01 27.17 -13.90
C ASN A 79 -3.81 25.93 -14.30
N ARG A 80 -3.54 24.78 -13.69
CA ARG A 80 -4.27 23.54 -13.96
C ARG A 80 -5.73 23.65 -13.52
N ARG A 81 -6.68 23.26 -14.38
CA ARG A 81 -8.14 23.36 -14.12
C ARG A 81 -8.84 22.01 -14.22
N THR A 82 -8.27 20.98 -13.60
CA THR A 82 -8.80 19.60 -13.62
C THR A 82 -8.97 19.10 -12.21
N LYS A 83 -10.06 18.39 -11.88
CA LYS A 83 -10.19 17.74 -10.56
C LYS A 83 -9.60 16.33 -10.54
N ASP A 84 -8.64 16.05 -11.40
CA ASP A 84 -7.97 14.77 -11.45
C ASP A 84 -7.05 14.60 -10.24
N VAL A 85 -6.80 13.35 -9.87
CA VAL A 85 -5.79 13.03 -8.86
C VAL A 85 -4.42 13.38 -9.44
N LEU A 86 -3.63 14.12 -8.66
CA LEU A 86 -2.29 14.56 -9.02
C LEU A 86 -1.20 13.75 -8.34
N GLY A 87 -1.51 13.24 -7.15
CA GLY A 87 -0.64 12.33 -6.46
C GLY A 87 -1.30 11.68 -5.26
N ASP A 88 -0.58 10.77 -4.65
CA ASP A 88 -1.04 9.97 -3.52
C ASP A 88 0.12 9.62 -2.62
N VAL A 89 -0.09 9.75 -1.32
CA VAL A 89 0.81 9.27 -0.30
C VAL A 89 0.18 8.05 0.36
N LEU A 90 0.89 6.93 0.30
CA LEU A 90 0.59 5.73 1.08
C LEU A 90 1.58 5.65 2.23
N LEU A 91 1.06 5.66 3.46
CA LEU A 91 1.82 5.38 4.67
C LEU A 91 1.39 4.03 5.23
N GLN A 92 2.36 3.15 5.46
CA GLN A 92 2.17 1.81 6.00
C GLN A 92 2.37 1.80 7.51
N GLY A 93 1.80 0.78 8.14
CA GLY A 93 2.03 0.53 9.55
C GLY A 93 1.19 -0.62 10.08
N THR A 94 0.97 -0.62 11.39
CA THR A 94 0.25 -1.70 12.08
C THR A 94 -0.60 -1.18 13.23
N GLY A 95 -1.57 -1.98 13.66
CA GLY A 95 -2.32 -1.76 14.89
C GLY A 95 -2.78 -3.07 15.50
N VAL A 96 -3.29 -3.02 16.73
CA VAL A 96 -3.85 -4.16 17.44
C VAL A 96 -5.36 -4.16 17.30
N ASP A 97 -5.92 -5.26 16.78
CA ASP A 97 -7.37 -5.43 16.62
C ASP A 97 -8.07 -5.79 17.95
N GLY A 98 -9.40 -5.93 17.91
CA GLY A 98 -10.20 -6.29 19.08
C GLY A 98 -9.90 -7.68 19.66
N ASP A 99 -9.26 -8.56 18.89
CA ASP A 99 -8.84 -9.90 19.31
C ASP A 99 -7.40 -9.89 19.87
N GLY A 100 -6.77 -8.73 19.97
CA GLY A 100 -5.39 -8.57 20.44
C GLY A 100 -4.32 -8.91 19.39
N ARG A 101 -4.70 -9.10 18.12
CA ARG A 101 -3.76 -9.44 17.05
C ARG A 101 -3.20 -8.17 16.42
N ARG A 102 -1.89 -8.16 16.14
CA ARG A 102 -1.28 -7.12 15.32
C ARG A 102 -1.66 -7.35 13.86
N VAL A 103 -2.27 -6.34 13.24
CA VAL A 103 -2.72 -6.34 11.85
C VAL A 103 -2.04 -5.21 11.08
N PRO A 104 -1.78 -5.37 9.77
CA PRO A 104 -1.29 -4.27 8.95
C PRO A 104 -2.39 -3.23 8.74
N LEU A 105 -1.98 -1.96 8.71
CA LEU A 105 -2.82 -0.80 8.47
C LEU A 105 -2.14 0.07 7.41
N SER A 106 -2.92 0.75 6.58
CA SER A 106 -2.39 1.78 5.70
C SER A 106 -3.26 3.02 5.64
N VAL A 107 -2.65 4.16 5.32
CA VAL A 107 -3.30 5.45 5.09
C VAL A 107 -2.94 5.93 3.69
N HIS A 108 -3.94 6.24 2.88
CA HIS A 108 -3.80 6.87 1.58
C HIS A 108 -4.25 8.33 1.67
N VAL A 109 -3.51 9.24 1.04
CA VAL A 109 -3.85 10.66 0.91
C VAL A 109 -3.82 11.02 -0.56
N LEU A 110 -4.97 11.00 -1.21
CA LEU A 110 -5.10 11.39 -2.61
C LEU A 110 -5.22 12.90 -2.70
N LEU A 111 -4.34 13.53 -3.46
CA LEU A 111 -4.29 14.97 -3.66
C LEU A 111 -4.87 15.35 -5.02
N ARG A 112 -5.72 16.37 -5.03
CA ARG A 112 -6.30 16.97 -6.23
C ARG A 112 -6.10 18.48 -6.21
N ARG A 113 -6.07 19.10 -7.39
CA ARG A 113 -5.96 20.55 -7.49
C ARG A 113 -6.78 21.12 -8.63
N ASP A 114 -7.61 22.11 -8.32
CA ASP A 114 -8.39 22.87 -9.30
C ASP A 114 -8.05 24.37 -9.18
N GLY A 115 -7.23 24.85 -10.12
CA GLY A 115 -6.60 26.17 -10.08
C GLY A 115 -5.67 26.31 -8.88
N ALA A 116 -5.89 27.34 -8.08
CA ALA A 116 -5.13 27.56 -6.84
C ALA A 116 -5.53 26.58 -5.73
N LYS A 117 -6.73 26.01 -5.77
CA LYS A 117 -7.30 25.24 -4.66
C LYS A 117 -6.84 23.79 -4.71
N TRP A 118 -6.20 23.36 -3.63
CA TRP A 118 -5.94 21.96 -3.37
C TRP A 118 -7.02 21.31 -2.50
N ASP A 119 -7.31 20.05 -2.80
CA ASP A 119 -8.23 19.18 -2.07
C ASP A 119 -7.59 17.83 -1.77
N ARG A 120 -8.11 17.13 -0.76
CA ARG A 120 -7.62 15.80 -0.36
C ARG A 120 -8.76 14.84 -0.10
N ASP A 121 -8.55 13.58 -0.46
CA ASP A 121 -9.31 12.45 0.07
C ASP A 121 -8.38 11.56 0.88
N VAL A 122 -8.84 11.13 2.06
CA VAL A 122 -8.08 10.26 2.94
C VAL A 122 -8.80 8.93 3.12
N TYR A 123 -8.11 7.84 2.83
CA TYR A 123 -8.61 6.48 3.01
C TYR A 123 -7.71 5.70 3.95
N VAL A 124 -8.30 4.75 4.66
CA VAL A 124 -7.53 3.81 5.49
C VAL A 124 -7.89 2.39 5.10
N HIS A 125 -6.87 1.55 4.91
CA HIS A 125 -7.07 0.13 4.67
C HIS A 125 -6.69 -0.67 5.91
N ALA A 126 -7.50 -1.68 6.18
CA ALA A 126 -7.25 -2.68 7.20
C ALA A 126 -7.89 -3.99 6.70
N PRO A 127 -7.21 -5.15 6.87
CA PRO A 127 -7.74 -6.42 6.39
C PRO A 127 -8.87 -6.97 7.29
N VAL A 128 -9.02 -6.41 8.49
CA VAL A 128 -10.08 -6.74 9.45
C VAL A 128 -10.91 -5.50 9.77
N ARG A 129 -12.15 -5.72 10.20
CA ARG A 129 -13.06 -4.65 10.64
C ARG A 129 -12.90 -4.43 12.13
N GLY A 130 -13.04 -3.19 12.59
CA GLY A 130 -13.06 -2.85 14.01
C GLY A 130 -12.41 -1.52 14.32
N LYS A 131 -12.19 -1.31 15.62
CA LYS A 131 -11.29 -0.28 16.14
C LYS A 131 -9.91 -0.89 16.34
N PHE A 132 -8.88 -0.05 16.27
CA PHE A 132 -7.50 -0.46 16.48
C PHE A 132 -6.89 0.32 17.65
N THR A 133 -6.04 -0.35 18.42
CA THR A 133 -5.21 0.23 19.48
C THR A 133 -3.73 0.04 19.12
N ASP A 134 -2.82 0.70 19.85
CA ASP A 134 -1.36 0.62 19.60
C ASP A 134 -1.00 0.73 18.10
N VAL A 135 -1.59 1.76 17.47
CA VAL A 135 -1.39 2.10 16.06
C VAL A 135 0.00 2.70 15.90
N ARG A 136 0.76 2.16 14.96
CA ARG A 136 2.12 2.56 14.62
C ARG A 136 2.17 2.84 13.13
N ILE A 137 2.29 4.11 12.77
CA ILE A 137 2.43 4.61 11.40
C ILE A 137 3.43 5.74 11.46
N ASP A 138 4.27 5.86 10.44
CA ASP A 138 5.31 6.89 10.41
C ASP A 138 4.68 8.29 10.42
N PRO A 139 5.19 9.22 11.24
CA PRO A 139 4.53 10.50 11.53
C PRO A 139 4.79 11.54 10.43
N TYR A 140 4.48 11.20 9.18
CA TYR A 140 4.67 12.12 8.05
C TYR A 140 3.65 13.26 8.05
N ARG A 141 4.15 14.47 7.81
CA ARG A 141 3.35 15.63 7.45
C ARG A 141 3.31 15.77 5.93
N VAL A 142 2.13 15.63 5.35
CA VAL A 142 1.90 15.84 3.91
C VAL A 142 1.45 17.27 3.70
N ARG A 143 2.13 18.00 2.81
CA ARG A 143 1.90 19.42 2.53
C ARG A 143 1.80 19.66 1.03
N VAL A 144 1.21 20.78 0.67
CA VAL A 144 1.20 21.30 -0.71
C VAL A 144 1.72 22.73 -0.73
N LYS A 145 2.36 23.13 -1.83
CA LYS A 145 2.67 24.53 -2.12
C LYS A 145 1.41 25.25 -2.61
N GLU A 146 1.08 26.37 -1.97
CA GLU A 146 -0.06 27.23 -2.30
C GLU A 146 0.38 28.70 -2.18
N GLY A 147 0.54 29.37 -3.33
CA GLY A 147 1.18 30.69 -3.40
C GLY A 147 2.65 30.63 -2.96
N ASP A 148 3.04 31.56 -2.09
CA ASP A 148 4.40 31.62 -1.52
C ASP A 148 4.58 30.75 -0.26
N GLY A 149 3.55 29.98 0.11
CA GLY A 149 3.53 29.19 1.35
C GLY A 149 3.21 27.71 1.15
N GLU A 150 3.15 26.99 2.26
CA GLU A 150 2.76 25.59 2.32
C GLU A 150 1.52 25.42 3.20
N ARG A 151 0.65 24.47 2.82
CA ARG A 151 -0.53 24.09 3.60
C ARG A 151 -0.52 22.59 3.91
N ASP A 152 -0.87 22.25 5.14
CA ASP A 152 -1.01 20.87 5.58
C ASP A 152 -2.20 20.17 4.90
N MET A 153 -1.91 18.99 4.36
CA MET A 153 -2.83 18.03 3.76
C MET A 153 -2.87 16.71 4.50
N LEU A 154 -2.01 16.47 5.49
CA LEU A 154 -2.17 15.45 6.51
C LEU A 154 -1.18 15.79 7.62
N THR A 155 -1.62 15.71 8.87
CA THR A 155 -0.74 15.83 10.02
C THR A 155 -0.57 14.47 10.71
N PRO A 156 0.50 14.27 11.50
CA PRO A 156 0.70 13.03 12.25
C PRO A 156 -0.47 12.74 13.21
N ASP A 157 -0.95 13.76 13.92
CA ASP A 157 -2.06 13.62 14.86
C ASP A 157 -3.36 13.22 14.14
N GLU A 158 -3.62 13.81 12.97
CA GLU A 158 -4.77 13.43 12.16
C GLU A 158 -4.66 11.98 11.70
N THR A 159 -3.48 11.53 11.30
CA THR A 159 -3.21 10.15 10.87
C THR A 159 -3.63 9.14 11.94
N LEU A 160 -3.22 9.36 13.20
CA LEU A 160 -3.59 8.50 14.32
C LEU A 160 -5.09 8.59 14.62
N ALA A 161 -5.68 9.79 14.52
CA ALA A 161 -7.11 10.00 14.76
C ALA A 161 -8.01 9.24 13.77
N LEU A 162 -7.57 8.99 12.53
CA LEU A 162 -8.33 8.21 11.54
C LEU A 162 -8.67 6.79 12.02
N PHE A 163 -7.79 6.18 12.82
CA PHE A 163 -7.98 4.83 13.35
C PHE A 163 -8.71 4.81 14.69
N ALA A 164 -8.45 5.80 15.55
CA ALA A 164 -9.11 5.93 16.85
C ALA A 164 -10.58 6.37 16.71
N HIS A 165 -10.85 7.30 15.80
CA HIS A 165 -12.13 7.99 15.65
C HIS A 165 -12.56 8.10 14.17
N PRO A 166 -12.88 6.98 13.50
CA PRO A 166 -13.29 7.01 12.10
C PRO A 166 -14.54 7.88 11.91
N SER A 167 -14.50 8.75 10.90
CA SER A 167 -15.62 9.63 10.55
C SER A 167 -16.90 8.83 10.28
N LEU A 168 -18.08 9.48 10.38
CA LEU A 168 -19.35 8.83 10.08
C LEU A 168 -19.39 8.33 8.62
N ALA A 169 -18.90 9.13 7.67
CA ALA A 169 -18.82 8.76 6.26
C ALA A 169 -17.91 7.54 6.03
N SER A 170 -16.73 7.51 6.67
CA SER A 170 -15.81 6.36 6.60
C SER A 170 -16.44 5.10 7.20
N ARG A 171 -17.19 5.23 8.30
CA ARG A 171 -17.95 4.10 8.89
C ARG A 171 -19.01 3.57 7.92
N LEU A 172 -19.77 4.46 7.28
CA LEU A 172 -20.78 4.08 6.29
C LEU A 172 -20.15 3.44 5.04
N ALA A 173 -19.06 4.00 4.50
CA ALA A 173 -18.35 3.45 3.35
C ALA A 173 -17.84 2.02 3.61
N ARG A 174 -17.34 1.73 4.82
CA ARG A 174 -16.93 0.38 5.23
C ARG A 174 -18.08 -0.63 5.25
N HIS A 175 -19.33 -0.18 5.44
CA HIS A 175 -20.50 -1.05 5.35
C HIS A 175 -20.95 -1.30 3.90
N LEU A 176 -20.55 -0.43 2.96
CA LEU A 176 -20.85 -0.59 1.54
C LEU A 176 -19.96 -1.62 0.85
N VAL A 177 -18.73 -1.84 1.34
CA VAL A 177 -17.82 -2.84 0.78
C VAL A 177 -17.87 -4.12 1.62
N LYS A 178 -18.31 -5.21 1.00
CA LYS A 178 -18.32 -6.55 1.58
C LYS A 178 -17.30 -7.42 0.88
N VAL A 179 -16.38 -7.99 1.66
CA VAL A 179 -15.42 -8.98 1.18
C VAL A 179 -15.70 -10.30 1.88
N SER A 180 -15.81 -11.37 1.12
CA SER A 180 -16.05 -12.73 1.62
C SER A 180 -15.23 -13.73 0.82
N ALA A 181 -14.99 -14.92 1.39
CA ALA A 181 -14.48 -16.04 0.60
C ALA A 181 -15.43 -16.31 -0.57
N THR A 182 -14.89 -16.64 -1.74
CA THR A 182 -15.73 -16.94 -2.91
C THR A 182 -16.48 -18.26 -2.76
N ASP A 183 -15.81 -19.31 -2.26
CA ASP A 183 -16.46 -20.55 -1.84
C ASP A 183 -16.64 -20.56 -0.31
N PRO A 184 -17.88 -20.47 0.22
CA PRO A 184 -18.14 -20.55 1.65
C PRO A 184 -17.70 -21.88 2.28
N LYS A 185 -17.57 -22.95 1.49
CA LYS A 185 -17.08 -24.26 1.95
C LYS A 185 -15.55 -24.31 2.05
N GLN A 186 -14.86 -23.37 1.41
CA GLN A 186 -13.41 -23.21 1.46
C GLN A 186 -13.04 -21.80 1.90
N PRO A 187 -13.41 -21.38 3.12
CA PRO A 187 -13.23 -20.00 3.57
C PRO A 187 -11.77 -19.58 3.72
N SER A 188 -10.86 -20.56 3.77
CA SER A 188 -9.41 -20.40 3.83
C SER A 188 -8.75 -20.34 2.45
N ALA A 189 -9.49 -20.50 1.35
CA ALA A 189 -8.93 -20.29 0.04
C ALA A 189 -8.49 -18.83 -0.09
N ASP A 190 -7.34 -18.62 -0.73
CA ASP A 190 -6.79 -17.31 -1.08
C ASP A 190 -7.60 -16.73 -2.26
N ASP A 191 -8.92 -16.65 -2.11
CA ASP A 191 -9.90 -16.35 -3.15
C ASP A 191 -11.15 -15.68 -2.56
N ILE A 192 -11.35 -14.43 -2.95
CA ILE A 192 -12.35 -13.55 -2.35
C ILE A 192 -13.25 -12.91 -3.40
N THR A 193 -14.51 -12.73 -3.03
CA THR A 193 -15.48 -11.92 -3.78
C THR A 193 -15.63 -10.58 -3.10
N ILE A 194 -15.52 -9.50 -3.88
CA ILE A 194 -15.79 -8.13 -3.49
C ILE A 194 -17.17 -7.74 -3.99
N ALA A 195 -18.01 -7.28 -3.07
CA ALA A 195 -19.37 -6.83 -3.35
C ALA A 195 -19.63 -5.44 -2.79
N LEU A 196 -20.45 -4.67 -3.50
CA LEU A 196 -20.87 -3.32 -3.12
C LEU A 196 -22.36 -3.30 -2.76
N GLY A 197 -22.72 -2.60 -1.68
CA GLY A 197 -24.10 -2.37 -1.26
C GLY A 197 -24.39 -2.82 0.19
N VAL A 198 -25.65 -2.69 0.59
CA VAL A 198 -26.13 -3.02 1.94
C VAL A 198 -27.29 -4.01 1.86
N GLY A 199 -27.29 -5.02 2.74
CA GLY A 199 -28.40 -5.96 2.88
C GLY A 199 -28.70 -6.76 1.61
N GLY A 200 -29.97 -6.91 1.27
CA GLY A 200 -30.42 -7.66 0.08
C GLY A 200 -30.05 -7.03 -1.27
N LEU A 201 -29.50 -5.80 -1.29
CA LEU A 201 -29.13 -5.07 -2.51
C LEU A 201 -27.62 -5.13 -2.80
N THR A 202 -26.89 -6.05 -2.17
CA THR A 202 -25.45 -6.21 -2.40
C THR A 202 -25.19 -6.82 -3.79
N LYS A 203 -24.32 -6.21 -4.60
CA LYS A 203 -23.91 -6.71 -5.91
C LYS A 203 -22.43 -7.04 -5.93
N SER A 204 -22.08 -8.23 -6.38
CA SER A 204 -20.68 -8.62 -6.61
C SER A 204 -20.10 -7.82 -7.76
N VAL A 205 -18.95 -7.18 -7.54
CA VAL A 205 -18.29 -6.33 -8.54
C VAL A 205 -16.98 -6.92 -9.03
N ALA A 206 -16.29 -7.68 -8.19
CA ALA A 206 -15.02 -8.30 -8.53
C ALA A 206 -14.76 -9.58 -7.73
N ARG A 207 -13.88 -10.42 -8.24
CA ARG A 207 -13.25 -11.53 -7.52
C ARG A 207 -11.74 -11.36 -7.62
N ALA A 208 -11.03 -11.65 -6.55
CA ALA A 208 -9.58 -11.63 -6.53
C ALA A 208 -9.06 -12.91 -5.89
N SER A 209 -8.00 -13.47 -6.44
CA SER A 209 -7.37 -14.68 -5.90
C SER A 209 -5.86 -14.62 -5.99
N PHE A 210 -5.19 -15.20 -5.00
CA PHE A 210 -3.77 -15.47 -5.00
C PHE A 210 -3.55 -16.99 -5.00
N THR A 211 -2.69 -17.49 -5.88
CA THR A 211 -2.32 -18.91 -5.90
C THR A 211 -0.81 -19.04 -5.96
N SER A 212 -0.26 -20.07 -5.33
CA SER A 212 1.16 -20.40 -5.38
C SER A 212 1.36 -21.90 -5.25
N ASN A 213 2.52 -22.39 -5.68
CA ASN A 213 2.98 -23.76 -5.41
C ASN A 213 3.53 -23.95 -3.99
N ALA A 214 3.67 -22.87 -3.22
CA ALA A 214 4.04 -22.96 -1.81
C ALA A 214 2.89 -23.54 -0.97
N PRO A 215 3.18 -24.26 0.13
CA PRO A 215 2.16 -24.69 1.08
C PRO A 215 1.23 -23.55 1.50
N HIS A 216 -0.05 -23.84 1.72
CA HIS A 216 -1.02 -22.81 2.14
C HIS A 216 -0.67 -22.12 3.47
N ASP A 217 0.17 -22.73 4.30
CA ASP A 217 0.70 -22.14 5.53
C ASP A 217 2.05 -21.42 5.35
N ALA A 218 2.47 -21.18 4.10
CA ALA A 218 3.56 -20.26 3.79
C ALA A 218 3.04 -18.82 3.76
N ASP A 219 3.76 -17.91 4.40
CA ASP A 219 3.52 -16.47 4.29
C ASP A 219 3.66 -15.96 2.84
N VAL A 220 3.20 -14.73 2.61
CA VAL A 220 3.21 -14.11 1.27
C VAL A 220 4.60 -14.10 0.65
N ASP A 221 5.63 -13.65 1.39
CA ASP A 221 6.99 -13.55 0.86
C ASP A 221 7.56 -14.90 0.45
N ARG A 222 7.39 -15.95 1.28
CA ARG A 222 7.78 -17.31 0.89
C ARG A 222 6.98 -17.84 -0.30
N ALA A 223 5.71 -17.46 -0.42
CA ALA A 223 4.86 -17.85 -1.54
C ALA A 223 5.23 -17.13 -2.86
N LEU A 224 5.72 -15.90 -2.80
CA LEU A 224 6.23 -15.20 -3.97
C LEU A 224 7.63 -15.70 -4.35
N ALA A 225 8.45 -16.07 -3.37
CA ALA A 225 9.78 -16.64 -3.56
C ALA A 225 9.78 -18.08 -4.11
N SER A 226 8.65 -18.80 -4.08
CA SER A 226 8.56 -20.19 -4.54
C SER A 226 8.56 -20.36 -6.07
N GLY A 227 8.63 -19.24 -6.81
CA GLY A 227 8.86 -19.20 -8.26
C GLY A 227 7.61 -19.38 -9.12
N THR A 228 6.56 -20.04 -8.63
CA THR A 228 5.31 -20.21 -9.38
C THR A 228 4.11 -19.76 -8.55
N TRP A 229 3.51 -18.66 -8.98
CA TRP A 229 2.37 -18.01 -8.33
C TRP A 229 1.59 -17.14 -9.31
N SER A 230 0.35 -16.78 -8.95
CA SER A 230 -0.44 -15.81 -9.70
C SER A 230 -1.37 -15.02 -8.80
N ILE A 231 -1.57 -13.75 -9.14
CA ILE A 231 -2.62 -12.88 -8.64
C ILE A 231 -3.59 -12.67 -9.79
N ARG A 232 -4.87 -12.98 -9.56
CA ARG A 232 -5.94 -12.84 -10.55
C ARG A 232 -7.01 -11.90 -10.04
N PHE A 233 -7.49 -11.04 -10.91
CA PHE A 233 -8.66 -10.20 -10.70
C PHE A 233 -9.66 -10.43 -11.84
N ASP A 234 -10.89 -10.79 -11.48
CA ASP A 234 -12.02 -10.97 -12.37
C ASP A 234 -13.04 -9.86 -12.12
N ALA A 235 -13.42 -9.10 -13.15
CA ALA A 235 -14.52 -8.16 -13.08
C ALA A 235 -15.86 -8.91 -13.17
N LEU A 236 -16.70 -8.78 -12.14
CA LEU A 236 -18.01 -9.44 -12.08
C LEU A 236 -19.15 -8.51 -12.54
N SER A 237 -18.84 -7.24 -12.80
CA SER A 237 -19.79 -6.21 -13.23
C SER A 237 -19.09 -5.12 -14.04
N ASP A 238 -19.86 -4.33 -14.79
CA ASP A 238 -19.40 -3.12 -15.51
C ASP A 238 -19.42 -1.85 -14.63
N HIS A 239 -19.54 -2.01 -13.30
CA HIS A 239 -19.71 -0.89 -12.36
C HIS A 239 -18.39 -0.37 -11.77
N ILE A 240 -17.24 -0.94 -12.17
CA ILE A 240 -15.93 -0.43 -11.75
C ILE A 240 -15.65 0.85 -12.55
N PRO A 241 -15.50 2.03 -11.93
CA PRO A 241 -15.24 3.25 -12.66
C PRO A 241 -13.94 3.18 -13.45
N VAL A 242 -13.92 3.76 -14.66
CA VAL A 242 -12.74 3.77 -15.55
C VAL A 242 -11.50 4.33 -14.84
N TRP A 243 -11.65 5.42 -14.10
CA TRP A 243 -10.55 6.05 -13.37
C TRP A 243 -9.95 5.11 -12.30
N VAL A 244 -10.74 4.24 -11.68
CA VAL A 244 -10.23 3.23 -10.73
C VAL A 244 -9.36 2.22 -11.47
N ALA A 245 -9.82 1.72 -12.62
CA ALA A 245 -9.04 0.79 -13.44
C ALA A 245 -7.72 1.42 -13.89
N GLN A 246 -7.76 2.64 -14.43
CA GLN A 246 -6.58 3.38 -14.86
C GLN A 246 -5.58 3.58 -13.73
N ARG A 247 -6.08 3.95 -12.54
CA ARG A 247 -5.25 4.19 -11.37
C ARG A 247 -4.60 2.91 -10.87
N GLU A 248 -5.35 1.83 -10.64
CA GLU A 248 -4.78 0.57 -10.17
C GLU A 248 -3.75 -0.01 -11.17
N LEU A 249 -4.02 0.09 -12.49
CA LEU A 249 -3.04 -0.30 -13.51
C LEU A 249 -1.74 0.49 -13.40
N PHE A 250 -1.83 1.80 -13.12
CA PHE A 250 -0.65 2.64 -12.88
C PHE A 250 0.07 2.27 -11.60
N LEU A 251 -0.65 2.18 -10.48
CA LEU A 251 -0.05 1.94 -9.17
C LEU A 251 0.74 0.63 -9.10
N PHE A 252 0.38 -0.37 -9.90
CA PHE A 252 1.08 -1.65 -9.95
C PHE A 252 1.95 -1.84 -11.20
N GLY A 253 2.23 -0.76 -11.95
CA GLY A 253 3.14 -0.79 -13.10
C GLY A 253 2.65 -1.63 -14.29
N LEU A 254 1.35 -1.85 -14.39
CA LEU A 254 0.72 -2.63 -15.47
C LEU A 254 0.38 -1.75 -16.67
N ASP A 255 0.22 -0.44 -16.46
CA ASP A 255 -0.24 0.54 -17.44
C ASP A 255 0.70 0.75 -18.64
N GLY A 256 1.95 0.30 -18.57
CA GLY A 256 2.89 0.28 -19.71
C GLY A 256 2.60 -0.82 -20.72
N SER A 257 1.84 -1.85 -20.36
CA SER A 257 1.53 -2.98 -21.24
C SER A 257 0.55 -2.61 -22.36
N ALA A 258 0.76 -3.19 -23.54
CA ALA A 258 -0.20 -3.11 -24.64
C ALA A 258 -1.47 -3.93 -24.34
N LEU A 259 -1.37 -5.01 -23.56
CA LEU A 259 -2.49 -5.89 -23.22
C LEU A 259 -3.57 -5.17 -22.41
N VAL A 260 -3.20 -4.16 -21.61
CA VAL A 260 -4.14 -3.41 -20.78
C VAL A 260 -4.69 -2.17 -21.48
N LYS A 261 -4.33 -1.91 -22.75
CA LYS A 261 -4.76 -0.71 -23.48
C LYS A 261 -6.29 -0.55 -23.46
N ASP A 262 -7.02 -1.60 -23.81
CA ASP A 262 -8.48 -1.57 -23.83
C ASP A 262 -9.04 -1.32 -22.42
N VAL A 263 -8.53 -2.02 -21.41
CA VAL A 263 -8.96 -1.82 -20.01
C VAL A 263 -8.70 -0.38 -19.54
N ARG A 264 -7.58 0.22 -19.96
CA ARG A 264 -7.23 1.60 -19.64
C ARG A 264 -8.15 2.62 -20.32
N GLU A 265 -8.60 2.37 -21.54
CA GLU A 265 -9.44 3.29 -22.31
C GLU A 265 -10.92 3.20 -21.92
N ARG A 266 -11.46 1.99 -21.76
CA ARG A 266 -12.90 1.76 -21.50
C ARG A 266 -13.24 1.32 -20.07
N GLY A 267 -12.24 1.09 -19.22
CA GLY A 267 -12.43 0.46 -17.92
C GLY A 267 -12.72 -1.04 -18.01
N PHE A 268 -12.91 -1.68 -16.85
CA PHE A 268 -13.31 -3.08 -16.79
C PHE A 268 -14.76 -3.28 -17.22
N ARG A 269 -14.97 -4.30 -18.04
CA ARG A 269 -16.28 -4.88 -18.34
C ARG A 269 -16.46 -6.17 -17.56
N LYS A 270 -17.70 -6.58 -17.36
CA LYS A 270 -18.04 -7.87 -16.80
C LYS A 270 -17.35 -8.98 -17.61
N ASN A 271 -16.74 -9.91 -16.87
CA ASN A 271 -15.91 -11.01 -17.34
C ASN A 271 -14.52 -10.63 -17.87
N ASP A 272 -14.13 -9.35 -17.82
CA ASP A 272 -12.71 -9.03 -17.99
C ASP A 272 -11.90 -9.67 -16.87
N ARG A 273 -10.72 -10.14 -17.24
CA ARG A 273 -9.74 -10.77 -16.35
C ARG A 273 -8.38 -10.17 -16.58
N ILE A 274 -7.74 -9.78 -15.49
CA ILE A 274 -6.30 -9.50 -15.43
C ILE A 274 -5.65 -10.47 -14.46
N GLU A 275 -4.51 -11.03 -14.86
CA GLU A 275 -3.73 -11.96 -14.07
C GLU A 275 -2.27 -11.63 -14.27
N PHE A 276 -1.49 -11.53 -13.21
CA PHE A 276 -0.04 -11.45 -13.31
C PHE A 276 0.57 -12.42 -12.32
N GLY A 277 1.74 -12.94 -12.66
CA GLY A 277 2.31 -14.06 -11.94
C GLY A 277 3.73 -14.35 -12.35
N ALA A 278 4.27 -15.42 -11.78
CA ALA A 278 5.51 -16.03 -12.22
C ALA A 278 5.31 -17.52 -12.50
N ARG A 279 6.04 -18.06 -13.49
CA ARG A 279 6.22 -19.50 -13.70
C ARG A 279 7.69 -19.81 -13.70
N ASP A 280 8.13 -20.60 -12.74
CA ASP A 280 9.54 -20.95 -12.54
C ASP A 280 10.43 -19.69 -12.48
N GLY A 281 9.95 -18.64 -11.81
CA GLY A 281 10.61 -17.34 -11.66
C GLY A 281 10.40 -16.37 -12.83
N ASN A 282 9.84 -16.82 -13.96
CA ASN A 282 9.60 -15.97 -15.13
C ASN A 282 8.25 -15.25 -15.01
N GLY A 283 8.30 -13.92 -14.89
CA GLY A 283 7.12 -13.08 -14.75
C GLY A 283 6.27 -12.99 -16.02
N TYR A 284 4.95 -12.97 -15.86
CA TYR A 284 3.99 -12.80 -16.94
C TYR A 284 2.83 -11.87 -16.54
N LEU A 285 2.24 -11.22 -17.53
CA LEU A 285 0.97 -10.51 -17.46
C LEU A 285 0.03 -11.14 -18.47
N ARG A 286 -1.19 -11.43 -18.04
CA ARG A 286 -2.26 -11.98 -18.85
C ARG A 286 -3.52 -11.14 -18.72
N VAL A 287 -4.10 -10.76 -19.85
CA VAL A 287 -5.38 -10.04 -19.93
C VAL A 287 -6.29 -10.80 -20.88
N ASN A 288 -7.47 -11.21 -20.40
CA ASN A 288 -8.48 -11.88 -21.20
C ASN A 288 -7.96 -13.08 -22.03
N GLY A 289 -6.99 -13.82 -21.49
CA GLY A 289 -6.38 -14.99 -22.13
C GLY A 289 -5.15 -14.71 -23.00
N HIS A 290 -4.85 -13.44 -23.31
CA HIS A 290 -3.61 -13.04 -23.98
C HIS A 290 -2.52 -12.80 -22.94
N GLU A 291 -1.31 -13.29 -23.20
CA GLU A 291 -0.19 -13.26 -22.25
C GLU A 291 1.06 -12.66 -22.87
N GLU A 292 1.82 -11.92 -22.07
CA GLU A 292 3.16 -11.43 -22.39
C GLU A 292 4.11 -11.61 -21.21
N ALA A 293 5.42 -11.58 -21.50
CA ALA A 293 6.44 -11.55 -20.46
C ALA A 293 6.37 -10.23 -19.69
N PHE A 294 6.45 -10.30 -18.37
CA PHE A 294 6.32 -9.14 -17.50
C PHE A 294 7.39 -9.18 -16.40
N ALA A 295 8.50 -8.49 -16.64
CA ALA A 295 9.63 -8.43 -15.71
C ALA A 295 9.25 -7.82 -14.34
N GLY A 296 8.24 -6.94 -14.31
CA GLY A 296 7.76 -6.28 -13.09
C GLY A 296 6.90 -7.16 -12.17
N ALA A 297 6.60 -8.41 -12.53
CA ALA A 297 5.60 -9.23 -11.84
C ALA A 297 5.79 -9.31 -10.32
N ALA A 298 7.01 -9.59 -9.85
CA ALA A 298 7.28 -9.70 -8.42
C ALA A 298 7.06 -8.36 -7.69
N ALA A 299 7.58 -7.25 -8.24
CA ALA A 299 7.39 -5.92 -7.65
C ALA A 299 5.90 -5.54 -7.61
N SER A 300 5.16 -5.79 -8.71
CA SER A 300 3.72 -5.57 -8.77
C SER A 300 2.95 -6.45 -7.76
N ALA A 301 3.43 -7.66 -7.47
CA ALA A 301 2.80 -8.53 -6.48
C ALA A 301 3.01 -8.04 -5.05
N HIS A 302 4.24 -7.64 -4.69
CA HIS A 302 4.49 -7.03 -3.40
C HIS A 302 3.65 -5.76 -3.24
N ALA A 303 3.68 -4.85 -4.21
CA ALA A 303 2.89 -3.62 -4.19
C ALA A 303 1.38 -3.91 -4.10
N PHE A 304 0.85 -4.85 -4.88
CA PHE A 304 -0.57 -5.22 -4.81
C PHE A 304 -0.93 -5.77 -3.43
N MET A 305 -0.17 -6.72 -2.91
CA MET A 305 -0.45 -7.38 -1.64
C MET A 305 -0.33 -6.40 -0.46
N GLN A 306 0.59 -5.45 -0.51
CA GLN A 306 0.85 -4.52 0.60
C GLN A 306 0.02 -3.24 0.54
N GLU A 307 -0.28 -2.74 -0.66
CA GLU A 307 -0.80 -1.38 -0.85
C GLU A 307 -2.28 -1.36 -1.25
N SER A 308 -2.74 -2.39 -1.99
CA SER A 308 -4.16 -2.48 -2.37
C SER A 308 -5.01 -2.92 -1.18
N PHE A 309 -6.20 -2.36 -1.01
CA PHE A 309 -7.18 -2.89 -0.06
C PHE A 309 -7.46 -4.39 -0.29
N VAL A 310 -7.57 -4.80 -1.56
CA VAL A 310 -7.89 -6.18 -1.94
C VAL A 310 -6.72 -7.11 -1.68
N GLY A 311 -5.51 -6.70 -2.09
CA GLY A 311 -4.29 -7.45 -1.84
C GLY A 311 -3.97 -7.56 -0.35
N LEU A 312 -4.20 -6.52 0.44
CA LEU A 312 -4.00 -6.53 1.89
C LEU A 312 -4.86 -7.59 2.58
N ILE A 313 -6.11 -7.78 2.11
CA ILE A 313 -6.99 -8.85 2.62
C ILE A 313 -6.49 -10.23 2.21
N LEU A 314 -6.05 -10.40 0.96
CA LEU A 314 -5.51 -11.67 0.47
C LEU A 314 -4.25 -12.06 1.25
N GLY A 315 -3.29 -11.13 1.40
CA GLY A 315 -2.07 -11.36 2.17
C GLY A 315 -2.35 -11.69 3.63
N TRP A 316 -3.26 -10.95 4.27
CA TRP A 316 -3.61 -11.20 5.67
C TRP A 316 -4.23 -12.58 5.91
N ARG A 317 -5.09 -13.05 5.00
CA ARG A 317 -5.70 -14.40 5.09
C ARG A 317 -4.63 -15.48 5.09
N ARG A 318 -3.66 -15.36 4.18
CA ARG A 318 -2.57 -16.30 4.03
C ARG A 318 -1.62 -16.27 5.24
N ASP A 319 -1.19 -15.09 5.66
CA ASP A 319 -0.29 -14.94 6.81
C ASP A 319 -0.95 -15.38 8.13
N SER A 320 -2.26 -15.16 8.28
CA SER A 320 -3.02 -15.68 9.43
C SER A 320 -3.05 -17.21 9.45
N ALA A 321 -3.21 -17.85 8.28
CA ALA A 321 -3.16 -19.30 8.17
C ALA A 321 -1.75 -19.84 8.50
N ALA A 322 -0.71 -19.15 8.03
CA ALA A 322 0.68 -19.45 8.36
C ALA A 322 0.95 -19.36 9.87
N ALA A 323 0.50 -18.28 10.51
CA ALA A 323 0.65 -18.08 11.95
C ALA A 323 -0.09 -19.15 12.77
N ALA A 324 -1.32 -19.50 12.39
CA ALA A 324 -2.08 -20.56 13.04
C ALA A 324 -1.39 -21.93 12.92
N ALA A 325 -0.86 -22.27 11.74
CA ALA A 325 -0.12 -23.52 11.55
C ALA A 325 1.18 -23.58 12.38
N ALA A 326 1.91 -22.45 12.47
CA ALA A 326 3.12 -22.36 13.29
C ALA A 326 2.83 -22.53 14.79
N ALA A 327 1.72 -21.99 15.29
CA ALA A 327 1.27 -22.18 16.66
C ALA A 327 0.94 -23.65 16.96
N THR A 328 0.21 -24.33 16.07
CA THR A 328 -0.12 -25.76 16.20
C THR A 328 1.13 -26.64 16.19
N LYS A 329 2.09 -26.38 15.29
CA LYS A 329 3.39 -27.07 15.25
C LYS A 329 4.19 -26.84 16.53
N SER A 330 4.15 -25.63 17.09
CA SER A 330 4.84 -25.31 18.35
C SER A 330 4.21 -26.00 19.56
N ALA A 331 2.87 -26.17 19.56
CA ALA A 331 2.15 -26.87 20.62
C ALA A 331 2.38 -28.40 20.57
N SER A 332 2.41 -28.99 19.37
CA SER A 332 2.69 -30.42 19.20
C SER A 332 4.12 -30.79 19.61
N VAL A 333 5.10 -29.92 19.32
CA VAL A 333 6.49 -30.09 19.78
C VAL A 333 6.64 -29.95 21.30
N ARG A 334 5.76 -29.17 21.96
CA ARG A 334 5.75 -29.02 23.42
C ARG A 334 4.91 -30.06 24.16
N GLY A 335 4.31 -31.02 23.47
CA GLY A 335 3.58 -32.13 24.10
C GLY A 335 2.31 -31.73 24.86
N VAL A 336 1.71 -30.57 24.56
CA VAL A 336 0.47 -30.12 25.20
C VAL A 336 -0.71 -30.57 24.32
N PRO A 337 -1.65 -31.42 24.80
CA PRO A 337 -2.83 -31.80 24.03
C PRO A 337 -3.78 -30.60 23.87
N ALA A 338 -4.49 -30.56 22.74
CA ALA A 338 -5.51 -29.57 22.40
C ALA A 338 -6.72 -29.59 23.36
#